data_AF-A0A653ES40-F1
#
_entry.id   AF-A0A653ES40-F1
#
_cell.length_a   1.000
_cell.length_b   1.000
_cell.length_c   1.000
_cell.angle_alpha   90.00
_cell.angle_beta   90.00
_cell.angle_gamma   90.00
#
_symmetry.space_group_name_H-M   'P 1'
#
loop_
_entity.id
_entity.type
_entity.pdbx_description
1 polymer ?
#
loop_
_entity_poly.entity_id
_entity_poly.type
_entity_poly.pdbx_seq_one_letter_code
_entity_poly.pdbx_strand_id
1 'polypeptide(L)'
;MSTNAVVARSRVRNAVCDLLATGTWESWPVIVAAVSEYTGATLEDAEGAIWRLWRAGIVDIRGRGQRRQVRSRSAVPEGEQP
;
A
#
# COMPACT_ATOMS: atom_id res chain seq x y z
N MET A 1 -7.63 -21.49 19.11
CA MET A 1 -7.90 -20.07 19.38
C MET A 1 -6.77 -19.26 18.78
N SER A 2 -6.95 -18.71 17.58
CA SER A 2 -5.96 -17.80 17.02
C SER A 2 -6.15 -16.45 17.69
N THR A 3 -5.20 -16.05 18.53
CA THR A 3 -5.06 -14.68 19.00
C THR A 3 -5.06 -13.75 17.79
N ASN A 4 -6.07 -12.89 17.66
CA ASN A 4 -6.03 -11.74 16.76
C ASN A 4 -4.86 -10.85 17.20
N ALA A 5 -3.66 -11.15 16.71
CA ALA A 5 -2.48 -10.36 16.98
C ALA A 5 -2.73 -8.98 16.38
N VAL A 6 -2.85 -7.96 17.24
CA VAL A 6 -3.05 -6.58 16.80
C VAL A 6 -1.77 -6.14 16.09
N VAL A 7 -1.82 -6.03 14.77
CA VAL A 7 -0.69 -5.55 13.98
C VAL A 7 -0.63 -4.02 14.06
N ALA A 8 0.53 -3.49 14.43
CA ALA A 8 0.74 -2.05 14.50
C ALA A 8 0.51 -1.40 13.12
N ARG A 9 -0.30 -0.33 13.07
CA ARG A 9 -0.61 0.39 11.82
C ARG A 9 0.64 0.91 11.11
N SER A 10 1.66 1.31 11.86
CA SER A 10 2.96 1.73 11.33
C SER A 10 3.67 0.61 10.57
N ARG A 11 3.56 -0.65 11.04
CA ARG A 11 4.12 -1.82 10.35
C ARG A 11 3.46 -2.03 8.98
N VAL A 12 2.12 -1.98 8.92
CA VAL A 12 1.37 -2.12 7.67
C VAL A 12 1.72 -0.99 6.70
N ARG A 13 1.81 0.25 7.19
CA ARG A 13 2.24 1.38 6.37
C ARG A 13 3.63 1.17 5.77
N ASN A 14 4.61 0.85 6.61
CA ASN A 14 6.00 0.71 6.16
C ASN A 14 6.12 -0.42 5.13
N ALA A 15 5.43 -1.55 5.36
CA ALA A 15 5.37 -2.64 4.39
C ALA A 15 4.83 -2.20 3.01
N VAL A 16 3.77 -1.39 2.96
CA VAL A 16 3.27 -0.86 1.68
C VAL A 16 4.32 0.01 0.99
N CYS A 17 4.99 0.89 1.73
CA CYS A 17 6.03 1.75 1.16
C CYS A 17 7.23 0.94 0.63
N ASP A 18 7.69 -0.05 1.40
CA ASP A 18 8.83 -0.89 1.04
C ASP A 18 8.51 -1.75 -0.20
N LEU A 19 7.32 -2.36 -0.24
CA LEU A 19 6.89 -3.20 -1.38
C LEU A 19 6.63 -2.39 -2.66
N LEU A 20 6.30 -1.11 -2.54
CA LEU A 20 6.10 -0.20 -3.67
C LEU A 20 7.31 0.71 -3.94
N ALA A 21 8.46 0.45 -3.32
CA ALA A 21 9.65 1.31 -3.44
C ALA A 21 10.18 1.45 -4.87
N THR A 22 9.88 0.49 -5.75
CA THR A 22 10.23 0.52 -7.18
C THR A 22 9.50 1.61 -7.97
N GLY A 23 8.37 2.12 -7.46
CA GLY A 23 7.51 3.08 -8.16
C GLY A 23 6.74 2.46 -9.34
N THR A 24 6.78 1.15 -9.52
CA THR A 24 6.07 0.43 -10.57
C THR A 24 4.58 0.30 -10.25
N TRP A 25 3.77 0.17 -11.29
CA TRP A 25 2.34 -0.13 -11.14
C TRP A 25 2.16 -1.61 -10.77
N GLU A 26 1.88 -1.85 -9.50
CA GLU A 26 1.59 -3.17 -8.97
C GLU A 26 0.10 -3.49 -9.02
N SER A 27 -0.22 -4.76 -9.23
CA SER A 27 -1.59 -5.26 -9.20
C SER A 27 -2.18 -5.16 -7.79
N TRP A 28 -3.39 -4.63 -7.66
CA TRP A 28 -4.10 -4.48 -6.38
C TRP A 28 -4.19 -5.78 -5.56
N PRO A 29 -4.73 -6.89 -6.11
CA PRO A 29 -4.80 -8.14 -5.34
C PRO A 29 -3.41 -8.66 -4.93
N VAL A 30 -2.37 -8.41 -5.74
CA VAL A 30 -1.00 -8.86 -5.44
C VAL A 30 -0.41 -8.07 -4.27
N ILE A 31 -0.49 -6.73 -4.31
CA ILE A 31 0.08 -5.91 -3.23
C ILE A 31 -0.65 -6.12 -1.90
N VAL A 32 -1.97 -6.31 -1.92
CA VAL A 32 -2.77 -6.54 -0.71
C VAL A 32 -2.38 -7.86 -0.06
N ALA A 33 -2.24 -8.92 -0.87
CA ALA A 33 -1.78 -10.22 -0.40
C ALA A 33 -0.35 -10.14 0.16
N ALA A 34 0.57 -9.48 -0.55
CA ALA A 34 1.96 -9.33 -0.13
C ALA A 34 2.08 -8.55 1.21
N VAL A 35 1.31 -7.48 1.39
CA VAL A 35 1.28 -6.72 2.65
C VAL A 35 0.72 -7.56 3.79
N SER A 36 -0.35 -8.31 3.55
CA SER A 36 -0.94 -9.22 4.54
C SER A 36 0.06 -10.29 4.97
N GLU A 37 0.73 -10.95 4.02
CA GLU A 37 1.73 -11.98 4.27
C GLU A 37 2.95 -11.44 5.04
N TYR A 38 3.47 -10.28 4.63
CA TYR A 38 4.64 -9.66 5.25
C TYR A 38 4.38 -9.18 6.69
N THR A 39 3.15 -8.76 6.98
CA THR A 39 2.81 -8.12 8.26
C THR A 39 2.02 -8.99 9.22
N GLY A 40 1.37 -10.05 8.73
CA GLY A 40 0.39 -10.84 9.46
C GLY A 40 -0.96 -10.13 9.64
N ALA A 41 -1.18 -8.99 8.97
CA ALA A 41 -2.46 -8.27 9.01
C ALA A 41 -3.52 -8.98 8.15
N THR A 42 -4.79 -8.73 8.42
CA THR A 42 -5.87 -9.20 7.56
C THR A 42 -5.81 -8.51 6.18
N LEU A 43 -6.38 -9.14 5.15
CA LEU A 43 -6.50 -8.51 3.82
C LEU A 43 -7.28 -7.18 3.90
N GLU A 44 -8.31 -7.11 4.73
CA GLU A 44 -9.10 -5.89 4.94
C GLU A 44 -8.25 -4.75 5.56
N ASP A 45 -7.41 -5.07 6.54
CA ASP A 45 -6.50 -4.09 7.14
C ASP A 45 -5.47 -3.59 6.13
N ALA A 46 -4.93 -4.48 5.30
CA ALA A 46 -3.99 -4.14 4.23
C ALA A 46 -4.65 -3.24 3.17
N GLU A 47 -5.84 -3.59 2.67
CA GLU A 47 -6.62 -2.74 1.75
C GLU A 47 -6.91 -1.38 2.36
N GLY A 48 -7.39 -1.36 3.61
CA GLY A 48 -7.68 -0.14 4.34
C GLY A 48 -6.44 0.75 4.51
N ALA A 49 -5.27 0.16 4.73
CA ALA A 49 -4.01 0.91 4.80
C ALA A 49 -3.66 1.55 3.45
N ILE A 50 -3.73 0.81 2.35
CA ILE A 50 -3.43 1.34 1.00
C ILE A 50 -4.39 2.49 0.65
N TRP A 51 -5.69 2.35 0.96
CA TRP A 51 -6.66 3.44 0.76
C TRP A 51 -6.35 4.69 1.59
N ARG A 52 -5.87 4.54 2.83
CA ARG A 52 -5.44 5.68 3.66
C ARG A 52 -4.21 6.36 3.05
N LEU A 53 -3.26 5.60 2.51
CA LEU A 53 -2.07 6.16 1.86
C LEU A 53 -2.42 6.90 0.57
N TRP A 54 -3.39 6.41 -0.19
CA TRP A 54 -3.90 7.12 -1.36
C TRP A 54 -4.55 8.44 -0.97
N ARG A 55 -5.40 8.44 0.07
CA ARG A 55 -6.00 9.67 0.62
C ARG A 55 -4.96 10.65 1.16
N ALA A 56 -3.83 10.16 1.66
CA ALA A 56 -2.71 10.98 2.11
C ALA A 56 -1.78 11.44 0.96
N GLY A 57 -2.05 11.05 -0.29
CA GLY A 57 -1.23 11.42 -1.44
C GLY A 57 0.11 10.69 -1.55
N ILE A 58 0.31 9.59 -0.81
CA ILE A 58 1.56 8.83 -0.76
C ILE A 58 1.63 7.78 -1.89
N VAL A 59 0.48 7.27 -2.33
CA VAL A 59 0.38 6.31 -3.43
C VAL A 59 -0.65 6.79 -4.46
N ASP A 60 -0.45 6.40 -5.71
CA ASP A 60 -1.45 6.57 -6.76
C ASP A 60 -2.22 5.27 -6.96
N ILE A 61 -3.54 5.36 -7.18
CA ILE A 61 -4.39 4.22 -7.54
C ILE A 61 -5.05 4.50 -8.88
N ARG A 62 -5.07 3.51 -9.76
CA ARG A 62 -5.82 3.55 -11.03
C ARG A 62 -6.61 2.26 -11.26
N GLY A 63 -7.52 2.29 -12.23
CA GLY A 63 -8.37 1.14 -12.56
C GLY A 63 -9.55 0.96 -11.61
N ARG A 64 -10.27 -0.17 -11.76
CA ARG A 64 -11.49 -0.48 -10.99
C ARG A 64 -11.55 -1.97 -10.64
N GLY A 65 -12.18 -2.27 -9.49
CA GLY A 65 -12.36 -3.64 -9.00
C GLY A 65 -11.03 -4.41 -8.90
N GLN A 66 -11.03 -5.65 -9.39
CA GLN A 66 -9.86 -6.55 -9.40
C GLN A 66 -8.75 -6.12 -10.37
N ARG A 67 -9.02 -5.18 -11.27
CA ARG A 67 -8.03 -4.61 -12.21
C ARG A 67 -7.38 -3.35 -11.67
N ARG A 68 -7.59 -3.01 -10.40
CA ARG A 68 -6.91 -1.87 -9.78
C ARG A 68 -5.41 -2.11 -9.77
N GLN A 69 -4.68 -1.02 -9.89
CA GLN A 69 -3.24 -1.00 -9.73
C GLN A 69 -2.87 0.14 -8.78
N VAL A 70 -1.79 -0.07 -8.04
CA VAL A 70 -1.21 0.92 -7.13
C VAL A 70 0.25 1.12 -7.49
N ARG A 71 0.77 2.32 -7.27
CA ARG A 71 2.22 2.59 -7.23
C ARG A 71 2.52 3.55 -6.10
N SER A 72 3.74 3.55 -5.59
CA SER A 72 4.18 4.67 -4.79
C SER A 72 4.18 5.94 -5.64
N ARG A 73 3.72 7.04 -5.07
CA ARG A 73 4.02 8.34 -5.64
C ARG A 73 5.48 8.58 -5.25
N SER A 74 6.41 8.35 -6.19
CA SER A 74 7.78 8.82 -5.99
C SER A 74 7.66 10.25 -5.50
N ALA A 75 8.32 10.58 -4.39
CA ALA A 75 8.49 11.97 -4.01
C ALA A 75 9.19 12.63 -5.21
N VAL A 76 8.42 13.23 -6.12
CA VAL A 76 8.94 14.28 -6.96
C VAL A 76 9.32 15.33 -5.92
N PRO A 77 10.60 15.65 -5.74
CA PRO A 77 10.92 16.79 -4.90
C PRO A 77 10.12 17.96 -5.47
N GLU A 78 9.28 18.58 -4.64
CA GLU A 78 8.64 19.85 -4.99
C GLU A 78 9.78 20.84 -5.24
N GLY A 79 10.15 21.04 -6.51
CA GLY A 79 11.21 21.98 -6.87
C GLY A 79 12.05 21.58 -8.07
N GLU A 80 11.44 21.41 -9.24
CA GLU A 80 12.09 21.87 -10.47
C GLU A 80 10.97 22.23 -11.47
N GLN A 81 10.53 23.48 -11.37
CA GLN A 81 9.83 24.19 -12.43
C GLN A 81 10.88 24.93 -13.29
N PRO A 82 10.61 25.07 -14.60
CA PRO A 82 11.60 25.37 -15.65
C PRO A 82 12.35 26.70 -15.51
#